data_AF-A0AAQ4RJ67-F1
#
_entry.id   AF-A0AAQ4RJ67-F1
#
_cell.length_a   1.000
_cell.length_b   1.000
_cell.length_c   1.000
_cell.angle_alpha   90.00
_cell.angle_beta   90.00
_cell.angle_gamma   90.00
#
_symmetry.space_group_name_H-M   'P 1'
#
loop_
_entity.id
_entity.type
_entity.pdbx_description
1 polymer ?
#
loop_
_entity_poly.entity_id
_entity_poly.type
_entity_poly.pdbx_seq_one_letter_code
_entity_poly.pdbx_strand_id
1 'polypeptide(L)'
;MLTRASRTCSLMTCFFFLQLRKPLVEKLRRERINSSIEQLKSLLDPEFLKQQPDSKLEKADILEMTVCVLRRLQQQNRQAVDSAAVGQGYSRCVQEVSHFLREEQVETQSQRRLLNHFNKLQSSCEKKLREADFSPLSSTVQTSSSKDKSPVSSAPWRPW
;
A
#
# COMPACT_ATOMS: atom_id res chain seq x y z
N MET A 1 -18.35 5.06 -60.99
CA MET A 1 -17.15 4.25 -60.71
C MET A 1 -16.12 4.91 -59.77
N LEU A 2 -16.27 6.19 -59.36
CA LEU A 2 -15.31 6.87 -58.46
C LEU A 2 -15.33 6.42 -56.98
N THR A 3 -16.36 5.70 -56.52
CA THR A 3 -16.52 5.36 -55.09
C THR A 3 -15.68 4.16 -54.62
N ARG A 4 -15.22 3.30 -55.53
CA ARG A 4 -14.42 2.10 -55.18
C ARG A 4 -12.95 2.46 -54.95
N ALA A 5 -12.39 3.37 -55.74
CA ALA A 5 -11.00 3.82 -55.61
C ALA A 5 -10.76 4.69 -54.35
N SER A 6 -11.71 5.57 -53.98
CA SER A 6 -11.60 6.35 -52.74
C SER A 6 -11.72 5.49 -51.48
N ARG A 7 -12.52 4.41 -51.53
CA ARG A 7 -12.65 3.46 -50.41
C ARG A 7 -11.41 2.60 -50.23
N THR A 8 -10.75 2.17 -51.31
CA THR A 8 -9.49 1.41 -51.24
C THR A 8 -8.32 2.30 -50.78
N CYS A 9 -8.27 3.56 -51.21
CA CYS A 9 -7.26 4.51 -50.73
C CYS A 9 -7.42 4.83 -49.23
N SER A 10 -8.65 5.00 -48.74
CA SER A 10 -8.94 5.23 -47.33
C SER A 10 -8.62 4.01 -46.45
N LEU A 11 -8.98 2.79 -46.89
CA LEU A 11 -8.63 1.54 -46.18
C LEU A 11 -7.12 1.29 -46.14
N MET A 12 -6.41 1.56 -47.24
CA MET A 12 -4.95 1.40 -47.32
C MET A 12 -4.22 2.40 -46.41
N THR A 13 -4.71 3.64 -46.35
CA THR A 13 -4.20 4.67 -45.42
C THR A 13 -4.47 4.29 -43.96
N CYS A 14 -5.66 3.79 -43.65
CA CYS A 14 -6.03 3.34 -42.31
C CYS A 14 -5.20 2.12 -41.87
N PHE A 15 -4.99 1.14 -42.76
CA PHE A 15 -4.13 -0.03 -42.53
C PHE A 15 -2.67 0.37 -42.28
N PHE A 16 -2.11 1.29 -43.09
CA PHE A 16 -0.74 1.81 -42.91
C PHE A 16 -0.61 2.59 -41.58
N PHE A 17 -1.59 3.43 -41.25
CA PHE A 17 -1.63 4.16 -39.98
C PHE A 17 -1.73 3.22 -38.78
N LEU A 18 -2.56 2.17 -38.84
CA LEU A 18 -2.67 1.16 -37.78
C LEU A 18 -1.40 0.31 -37.69
N GLN A 19 -0.79 -0.10 -38.80
CA GLN A 19 0.43 -0.91 -38.80
C GLN A 19 1.67 -0.14 -38.34
N LEU A 20 1.76 1.17 -38.56
CA LEU A 20 2.92 1.98 -38.15
C LEU A 20 2.72 2.68 -36.80
N ARG A 21 1.50 3.07 -36.43
CA ARG A 21 1.25 3.66 -35.10
C ARG A 21 1.22 2.63 -33.99
N LYS A 22 0.67 1.43 -34.21
CA LYS A 22 0.68 0.37 -33.18
C LYS A 22 2.09 0.02 -32.68
N PRO A 23 3.11 -0.20 -33.53
CA PRO A 23 4.46 -0.47 -33.03
C PRO A 23 5.09 0.73 -32.33
N LEU A 24 4.78 1.97 -32.76
CA LEU A 24 5.26 3.18 -32.07
C LEU A 24 4.62 3.34 -30.68
N VAL A 25 3.29 3.18 -30.58
CA VAL A 25 2.56 3.26 -29.30
C VAL A 25 3.00 2.15 -28.35
N GLU A 26 3.20 0.93 -28.86
CA GLU A 26 3.72 -0.18 -28.06
C GLU A 26 5.17 0.05 -27.61
N LYS A 27 6.02 0.66 -28.46
CA LYS A 27 7.36 1.08 -28.08
C LYS A 27 7.31 2.08 -26.91
N LEU A 28 6.51 3.13 -27.03
CA LEU A 28 6.34 4.13 -25.96
C LEU A 28 5.77 3.50 -24.68
N ARG A 29 4.85 2.54 -24.80
CA ARG A 29 4.32 1.80 -23.64
C ARG A 29 5.41 1.01 -22.93
N ARG A 30 6.25 0.29 -23.68
CA ARG A 30 7.38 -0.47 -23.13
C ARG A 30 8.43 0.43 -22.49
N GLU A 31 8.75 1.56 -23.12
CA GLU A 31 9.66 2.56 -22.55
C GLU A 31 9.12 3.10 -21.24
N ARG A 32 7.82 3.45 -21.17
CA ARG A 32 7.18 3.88 -19.93
C ARG A 32 7.24 2.82 -18.83
N ILE A 33 6.93 1.56 -19.16
CA ILE A 33 7.00 0.45 -18.18
C ILE A 33 8.44 0.28 -17.66
N ASN A 34 9.43 0.29 -18.55
CA ASN A 34 10.83 0.15 -18.15
C ASN A 34 11.28 1.32 -17.28
N SER A 35 10.90 2.55 -17.64
CA SER A 35 11.16 3.75 -16.84
C SER A 35 10.58 3.63 -15.43
N SER A 36 9.33 3.17 -15.30
CA SER A 36 8.71 2.93 -13.99
C SER A 36 9.40 1.82 -13.18
N ILE A 37 9.90 0.76 -13.83
CA ILE A 37 10.64 -0.31 -13.14
C ILE A 37 11.99 0.22 -12.60
N GLU A 38 12.70 1.04 -13.36
CA GLU A 38 13.94 1.68 -12.87
C GLU A 38 13.66 2.68 -11.73
N GLN A 39 12.56 3.41 -11.79
CA GLN A 39 12.11 4.25 -10.68
C GLN A 39 11.84 3.41 -9.42
N LEU A 40 11.13 2.28 -9.54
CA LEU A 40 10.91 1.36 -8.42
C LEU A 40 12.21 0.85 -7.83
N LYS A 41 13.18 0.47 -8.68
CA LYS A 41 14.51 0.06 -8.23
C LYS A 41 15.16 1.14 -7.36
N SER A 42 15.21 2.39 -7.85
CA SER A 42 15.83 3.50 -7.12
C SER A 42 15.17 3.80 -5.76
N LEU A 43 13.85 3.61 -5.66
CA LEU A 43 13.11 3.78 -4.40
C LEU A 43 13.38 2.64 -3.40
N LEU A 44 13.77 1.47 -3.88
CA LEU A 44 14.01 0.26 -3.10
C LEU A 44 15.49 -0.03 -2.85
N ASP A 45 16.40 0.79 -3.39
CA ASP A 45 17.85 0.63 -3.21
C ASP A 45 18.25 0.42 -1.73
N PRO A 46 17.68 1.14 -0.73
CA PRO A 46 18.00 0.91 0.69
C PRO A 46 17.58 -0.47 1.20
N GLU A 47 16.47 -1.00 0.72
CA GLU A 47 15.97 -2.33 1.06
C GLU A 47 16.81 -3.43 0.42
N PHE A 48 17.25 -3.22 -0.83
CA PHE A 48 18.13 -4.15 -1.54
C PHE A 48 19.53 -4.22 -0.93
N LEU A 49 20.14 -3.08 -0.59
CA LEU A 49 21.46 -3.04 0.06
C LEU A 49 21.48 -3.81 1.38
N LYS A 50 20.36 -3.86 2.10
CA LYS A 50 20.23 -4.64 3.34
C LYS A 50 20.15 -6.14 3.10
N GLN A 51 19.63 -6.58 1.96
CA GLN A 51 19.40 -7.99 1.66
C GLN A 51 20.52 -8.60 0.81
N GLN A 52 20.97 -7.92 -0.24
CA GLN A 52 22.09 -8.32 -1.07
C GLN A 52 22.81 -7.08 -1.67
N PRO A 53 23.98 -6.72 -1.13
CA PRO A 53 24.73 -5.54 -1.58
C PRO A 53 25.29 -5.64 -3.01
N ASP A 54 25.60 -6.85 -3.49
CA ASP A 54 26.40 -7.07 -4.71
C ASP A 54 25.66 -7.83 -5.83
N SER A 55 24.35 -8.05 -5.72
CA SER A 55 23.61 -8.80 -6.74
C SER A 55 22.99 -7.94 -7.82
N LYS A 56 23.07 -8.45 -9.04
CA LYS A 56 22.40 -7.86 -10.20
C LYS A 56 20.90 -8.12 -10.07
N LEU A 57 20.15 -7.09 -9.68
CA LEU A 57 18.69 -7.17 -9.54
C LEU A 57 18.01 -7.45 -10.89
N GLU A 58 17.26 -8.54 -10.98
CA GLU A 58 16.42 -8.83 -12.12
C GLU A 58 15.08 -8.07 -12.03
N LYS A 59 14.38 -7.91 -13.16
CA LYS A 59 13.07 -7.23 -13.17
C LYS A 59 12.04 -7.96 -12.31
N ALA A 60 12.16 -9.29 -12.18
CA ALA A 60 11.30 -10.08 -11.31
C ALA A 60 11.54 -9.73 -9.83
N ASP A 61 12.81 -9.67 -9.41
CA ASP A 61 13.20 -9.31 -8.05
C ASP A 61 12.73 -7.90 -7.67
N ILE A 62 12.88 -6.93 -8.58
CA ILE A 62 12.39 -5.56 -8.36
C ILE A 62 10.88 -5.56 -8.07
N LEU A 63 10.10 -6.29 -8.88
CA LEU A 63 8.66 -6.34 -8.71
C LEU A 63 8.23 -7.12 -7.46
N GLU A 64 8.91 -8.23 -7.16
CA GLU A 64 8.64 -9.03 -5.97
C GLU A 64 8.93 -8.24 -4.68
N MET A 65 10.09 -7.58 -4.62
CA MET A 65 10.45 -6.69 -3.52
C MET A 65 9.45 -5.55 -3.37
N THR A 66 9.05 -4.92 -4.48
CA THR A 66 8.03 -3.86 -4.48
C THR A 66 6.74 -4.36 -3.82
N VAL A 67 6.26 -5.55 -4.21
CA VAL A 67 5.04 -6.13 -3.61
C VAL A 67 5.23 -6.41 -2.13
N CYS A 68 6.39 -6.94 -1.73
CA CYS A 68 6.70 -7.19 -0.32
C CYS A 68 6.63 -5.90 0.51
N VAL A 69 7.29 -4.83 0.04
CA VAL A 69 7.30 -3.53 0.70
C VAL A 69 5.90 -2.92 0.76
N LEU A 70 5.14 -2.94 -0.34
CA LEU A 70 3.78 -2.41 -0.36
C LEU A 70 2.84 -3.13 0.60
N ARG A 71 2.93 -4.47 0.69
CA ARG A 71 2.16 -5.25 1.67
C ARG A 71 2.52 -4.87 3.10
N ARG A 72 3.80 -4.69 3.38
CA ARG A 72 4.28 -4.25 4.70
C ARG A 72 3.74 -2.87 5.06
N LEU A 73 3.88 -1.89 4.15
CA LEU A 73 3.37 -0.54 4.35
C LEU A 73 1.85 -0.51 4.55
N GLN A 74 1.10 -1.32 3.81
CA GLN A 74 -0.34 -1.44 3.99
C GLN A 74 -0.70 -2.01 5.37
N GLN A 75 0.03 -3.03 5.83
CA GLN A 75 -0.18 -3.61 7.15
C GLN A 75 0.15 -2.62 8.27
N GLN A 76 1.26 -1.89 8.15
CA GLN A 76 1.65 -0.85 9.10
C GLN A 76 0.63 0.28 9.16
N ASN A 77 0.12 0.73 8.00
CA ASN A 77 -0.89 1.78 7.96
C ASN A 77 -2.20 1.31 8.62
N ARG A 78 -2.63 0.06 8.38
CA ARG A 78 -3.81 -0.51 9.07
C ARG A 78 -3.61 -0.54 10.58
N GLN A 79 -2.46 -1.04 11.06
CA GLN A 79 -2.15 -1.07 12.49
C GLN A 79 -2.08 0.33 13.10
N ALA A 80 -1.53 1.31 12.37
CA ALA A 80 -1.48 2.70 12.82
C ALA A 80 -2.88 3.31 12.95
N VAL A 81 -3.76 3.06 11.98
CA VAL A 81 -5.16 3.53 12.01
C VAL A 81 -5.93 2.88 13.16
N ASP A 82 -5.81 1.56 13.31
CA ASP A 82 -6.48 0.82 14.39
C ASP A 82 -5.97 1.28 15.77
N SER A 83 -4.65 1.46 15.91
CA SER A 83 -4.05 1.95 17.15
C SER A 83 -4.44 3.39 17.46
N ALA A 84 -4.55 4.26 16.44
CA ALA A 84 -5.00 5.63 16.63
C ALA A 84 -6.47 5.68 17.06
N ALA A 85 -7.32 4.83 16.49
CA ALA A 85 -8.73 4.70 16.88
C ALA A 85 -8.86 4.20 18.34
N VAL A 86 -8.08 3.19 18.73
CA VAL A 86 -8.06 2.68 20.12
C VAL A 86 -7.54 3.75 21.09
N GLY A 87 -6.46 4.43 20.75
CA GLY A 87 -5.90 5.51 21.57
C GLY A 87 -6.89 6.66 21.76
N GLN A 88 -7.59 7.06 20.70
CA GLN A 88 -8.63 8.09 20.76
C GLN A 88 -9.85 7.65 21.60
N GLY A 89 -10.28 6.40 21.48
CA GLY A 89 -11.35 5.84 22.32
C GLY A 89 -10.97 5.83 23.79
N TYR A 90 -9.73 5.43 24.10
CA TYR A 90 -9.19 5.43 25.44
C TYR A 90 -9.10 6.84 26.03
N SER A 91 -8.53 7.81 25.29
CA SER A 91 -8.42 9.19 25.76
C SER A 91 -9.79 9.80 26.07
N ARG A 92 -10.80 9.50 25.23
CA ARG A 92 -12.18 9.96 25.45
C ARG A 92 -12.77 9.36 26.73
N CYS A 93 -12.55 8.07 26.98
CA CYS A 93 -12.99 7.41 28.21
C CYS A 93 -12.34 8.03 29.45
N VAL A 94 -11.02 8.24 29.44
CA VAL A 94 -10.29 8.86 30.56
C VAL A 94 -10.76 10.29 30.81
N GLN A 95 -11.04 11.05 29.74
CA GLN A 95 -11.59 12.40 29.85
C GLN A 95 -12.98 12.40 30.49
N GLU A 96 -13.85 11.47 30.11
CA GLU A 96 -15.19 11.32 30.69
C GLU A 96 -15.12 10.96 32.18
N VAL A 97 -14.25 10.02 32.55
CA VAL A 97 -14.00 9.66 33.96
C VAL A 97 -13.46 10.87 34.73
N SER A 98 -12.54 11.62 34.14
CA SER A 98 -12.01 12.85 34.76
C SER A 98 -13.08 13.91 34.98
N HIS A 99 -14.03 14.03 34.05
CA HIS A 99 -15.16 14.95 34.15
C HIS A 99 -16.11 14.54 35.29
N PHE A 100 -16.53 13.28 35.30
CA PHE A 100 -17.42 12.73 36.32
C PHE A 100 -16.86 12.90 37.74
N LEU A 101 -15.56 12.61 37.93
CA LEU A 101 -14.90 12.74 39.23
C LEU A 101 -14.74 14.20 39.69
N ARG A 102 -14.78 15.18 38.78
CA ARG A 102 -14.76 16.61 39.13
C ARG A 102 -16.13 17.14 39.54
N GLU A 103 -17.22 16.59 38.99
CA GLU A 103 -18.57 16.92 39.43
C GLU A 103 -18.84 16.43 40.86
N GLU A 104 -18.17 15.34 41.25
CA GLU A 104 -18.09 14.87 42.63
C GLU A 104 -17.14 15.77 43.44
N GLN A 105 -17.65 16.86 44.04
CA GLN A 105 -16.90 18.00 44.63
C GLN A 105 -15.79 17.70 45.68
N VAL A 106 -15.44 16.45 45.95
CA VAL A 106 -14.37 16.04 46.88
C VAL A 106 -13.24 15.38 46.10
N GLU A 107 -12.19 16.15 45.76
CA GLU A 107 -11.03 15.57 45.10
C GLU A 107 -10.22 14.70 46.06
N THR A 108 -10.32 13.39 45.92
CA THR A 108 -9.69 12.43 46.83
C THR A 108 -8.31 12.00 46.32
N GLN A 109 -7.41 11.62 47.25
CA GLN A 109 -6.09 11.09 46.91
C GLN A 109 -6.19 9.85 46.00
N SER A 110 -7.27 9.04 46.16
CA SER A 110 -7.59 7.90 45.31
C SER A 110 -7.90 8.29 43.86
N GLN A 111 -8.66 9.37 43.61
CA GLN A 111 -8.93 9.87 42.27
C GLN A 111 -7.64 10.29 41.53
N ARG A 112 -6.73 10.99 42.22
CA ARG A 112 -5.41 11.33 41.62
C ARG A 112 -4.58 10.10 41.28
N ARG A 113 -4.57 9.09 42.16
CA ARG A 113 -3.87 7.81 41.90
C ARG A 113 -4.47 7.08 40.70
N LEU A 114 -5.79 7.11 40.56
CA LEU A 114 -6.51 6.50 39.43
C LEU A 114 -6.18 7.18 38.10
N LEU A 115 -6.24 8.51 38.03
CA LEU A 115 -5.90 9.28 36.83
C LEU A 115 -4.43 9.08 36.42
N ASN A 116 -3.52 9.04 37.40
CA ASN A 116 -2.11 8.72 37.15
C ASN A 116 -1.94 7.30 36.58
N HIS A 117 -2.73 6.34 37.03
CA HIS A 117 -2.75 4.99 36.47
C HIS A 117 -3.21 4.98 35.01
N PHE A 118 -4.28 5.71 34.68
CA PHE A 118 -4.76 5.80 33.31
C PHE A 118 -3.73 6.42 32.36
N ASN A 119 -3.06 7.50 32.79
CA ASN A 119 -2.00 8.13 32.00
C ASN A 119 -0.79 7.21 31.80
N LYS A 120 -0.44 6.44 32.84
CA LYS A 120 0.66 5.45 32.76
C LYS A 120 0.33 4.32 31.78
N LEU A 121 -0.90 3.82 31.79
CA LEU A 121 -1.35 2.77 30.87
C LEU A 121 -1.34 3.24 29.41
N GLN A 122 -1.73 4.50 29.14
CA GLN A 122 -1.68 5.08 27.80
C GLN A 122 -0.25 5.05 27.23
N SER A 123 0.73 5.51 28.02
CA SER A 123 2.15 5.51 27.62
C SER A 123 2.74 4.10 27.43
N SER A 124 2.18 3.08 28.08
CA SER A 124 2.62 1.69 27.95
C SER A 124 2.06 1.03 26.69
N CYS A 125 0.85 1.39 26.27
CA CYS A 125 0.21 0.84 25.08
C CYS A 125 0.89 1.33 23.79
N GLU A 126 1.29 2.61 23.76
CA GLU A 126 2.00 3.21 22.62
C GLU A 126 3.40 2.61 22.39
N LYS A 127 4.09 2.19 23.46
CA LYS A 127 5.44 1.59 23.37
C LYS A 127 5.42 0.18 22.79
N LYS A 128 4.44 -0.66 23.13
CA LYS A 128 4.34 -2.04 22.62
C LYS A 128 4.11 -2.09 21.10
N LEU A 129 3.46 -1.08 20.52
CA LEU A 129 3.16 -1.05 19.10
C LEU A 129 4.41 -0.85 18.24
N ARG A 130 5.38 -0.06 18.73
CA ARG A 130 6.63 0.27 18.02
C ARG A 130 7.62 -0.90 17.92
N GLU A 131 7.51 -1.89 18.80
CA GLU A 131 8.45 -3.00 18.89
C GLU A 131 8.06 -4.17 17.96
N ALA A 132 6.78 -4.29 17.60
CA ALA A 132 6.27 -5.29 16.67
C ALA A 132 6.66 -5.03 15.20
N ASP A 133 7.12 -3.82 14.87
CA ASP A 133 7.51 -3.39 13.52
C ASP A 133 8.81 -4.05 12.98
N PHE A 134 9.58 -4.73 13.83
CA PHE A 134 10.92 -5.23 13.49
C PHE A 134 11.02 -6.74 13.22
N SER A 135 9.92 -7.50 13.28
CA SER A 135 9.98 -8.95 13.05
C SER A 135 9.91 -9.28 11.55
N PRO A 136 10.95 -9.89 10.95
CA PRO A 136 10.86 -10.42 9.59
C PRO A 136 10.06 -11.72 9.65
N LEU A 137 8.77 -11.66 9.30
CA LEU A 137 7.97 -12.86 9.17
C LEU A 137 8.38 -13.57 7.87
N SER A 138 9.21 -14.61 8.00
CA SER A 138 9.52 -15.57 6.92
C SER A 138 8.22 -16.07 6.30
N SER A 139 8.14 -16.00 4.97
CA SER A 139 7.00 -16.45 4.21
C SER A 139 6.95 -17.98 4.19
N THR A 140 5.89 -18.55 4.76
CA THR A 140 5.43 -19.88 4.35
C THR A 140 4.21 -19.68 3.47
N VAL A 141 4.43 -19.84 2.18
CA VAL A 141 3.39 -19.86 1.15
C VAL A 141 2.47 -21.06 1.43
N GLN A 142 1.23 -20.80 1.85
CA GLN A 142 0.13 -21.72 1.63
C GLN A 142 -1.01 -21.00 0.95
N THR A 143 -1.18 -21.38 -0.31
CA THR A 143 -2.30 -21.09 -1.19
C THR A 143 -3.57 -21.68 -0.57
N SER A 144 -4.49 -20.84 -0.11
CA SER A 144 -5.89 -21.23 0.09
C SER A 144 -6.79 -20.25 -0.66
N SER A 145 -7.46 -20.80 -1.66
CA SER A 145 -8.43 -20.12 -2.51
C SER A 145 -9.72 -19.85 -1.73
N SER A 146 -9.99 -18.59 -1.37
CA SER A 146 -11.31 -18.15 -0.94
C SER A 146 -11.85 -17.14 -1.93
N LYS A 147 -12.96 -17.53 -2.54
CA LYS A 147 -13.68 -16.88 -3.62
C LYS A 147 -14.58 -15.82 -3.01
N ASP A 148 -14.15 -14.56 -3.03
CA ASP A 148 -15.01 -13.43 -2.69
C ASP A 148 -15.30 -12.58 -3.93
N LYS A 149 -16.60 -12.38 -4.19
CA LYS A 149 -17.12 -11.72 -5.38
C LYS A 149 -17.28 -10.24 -5.08
N SER A 150 -16.43 -9.41 -5.69
CA SER A 150 -16.67 -7.97 -5.82
C SER A 150 -16.63 -7.59 -7.30
N PRO A 151 -17.66 -6.92 -7.87
CA PRO A 151 -17.67 -6.49 -9.25
C PRO A 151 -17.00 -5.12 -9.38
N VAL A 152 -15.68 -5.06 -9.20
CA VAL A 152 -14.88 -4.02 -9.85
C VAL A 152 -14.24 -4.70 -11.04
N SER A 153 -14.67 -4.27 -12.23
CA SER A 153 -14.14 -4.66 -13.53
C SER A 153 -12.63 -4.41 -13.56
N SER A 154 -11.87 -5.39 -13.08
CA SER A 154 -10.47 -5.55 -13.42
C SER A 154 -10.47 -6.07 -14.84
N ALA A 155 -10.53 -5.15 -15.80
CA ALA A 155 -10.29 -5.49 -17.18
C ALA A 155 -9.00 -6.32 -17.22
N PRO A 156 -9.04 -7.61 -17.61
CA PRO A 156 -7.83 -8.38 -17.76
C PRO A 156 -6.98 -7.62 -18.77
N TRP A 157 -5.71 -7.40 -18.42
CA TRP A 157 -4.73 -6.79 -19.30
C TRP A 157 -4.95 -7.29 -20.72
N ARG A 158 -5.41 -6.39 -21.61
CA ARG A 158 -5.59 -6.74 -23.02
C ARG A 158 -4.23 -6.67 -23.69
N PRO A 159 -3.77 -7.75 -24.33
CA PRO A 159 -2.67 -7.65 -25.29
C PRO A 159 -3.13 -6.72 -26.43
N TRP A 160 -2.26 -5.79 -26.83
CA TRP A 160 -2.45 -5.00 -28.05
C TRP A 160 -2.06 -5.83 -29.28
#